data_AF-A0A4Q1B6X9-F1
#
_entry.id   AF-A0A4Q1B6X9-F1
#
_cell.length_a   1.000
_cell.length_b   1.000
_cell.length_c   1.000
_cell.angle_alpha   90.00
_cell.angle_beta   90.00
_cell.angle_gamma   90.00
#
_symmetry.space_group_name_H-M   'P 1'
#
loop_
_entity.id
_entity.type
_entity.pdbx_description
1 polymer ?
#
loop_
_entity_poly.entity_id
_entity_poly.type
_entity_poly.pdbx_seq_one_letter_code
_entity_poly.pdbx_strand_id
1 'polypeptide(L)'
;MILFLVSSIVYLFLGGIPNFTELQAQLISTFTAVVPIILLFTFFDSRKGSPGKRKLNLKIIFNHHSYLNYLLRNIMKFLPWQIAHIGIIRGMYTDFDLLSQCFTYGSLILLVVMLYMGLITHNKRHLADYIVGSRVIQTHNH
;
A
#
# COMPACT_ATOMS: atom_id res chain seq x y z
N MET A 1 20.19 -2.61 11.57
CA MET A 1 21.57 -2.99 11.21
C MET A 1 21.69 -3.45 9.74
N ILE A 2 20.88 -4.42 9.27
CA ILE A 2 20.92 -4.88 7.86
C ILE A 2 20.58 -3.77 6.86
N LEU A 3 19.48 -3.02 7.09
CA LEU A 3 19.09 -1.92 6.21
C LEU A 3 20.21 -0.88 6.07
N PHE A 4 20.84 -0.51 7.19
CA PHE A 4 21.95 0.43 7.23
C PHE A 4 23.16 -0.08 6.41
N LEU A 5 23.54 -1.35 6.58
CA LEU A 5 24.63 -1.98 5.82
C LEU A 5 24.34 -1.98 4.32
N VAL A 6 23.14 -2.41 3.92
CA VAL A 6 22.72 -2.41 2.50
C VAL A 6 22.74 -0.99 1.94
N SER A 7 22.18 -0.01 2.66
CA SER A 7 22.18 1.38 2.21
C SER A 7 23.59 1.97 2.09
N SER A 8 24.51 1.58 2.97
CA SER A 8 25.90 2.05 2.96
C SER A 8 26.68 1.47 1.78
N ILE A 9 26.48 0.17 1.49
CA ILE A 9 27.10 -0.48 0.32
C ILE A 9 26.58 0.16 -0.98
N VAL A 10 25.27 0.38 -1.07
CA VAL A 10 24.66 1.05 -2.23
C VAL A 10 25.19 2.48 -2.38
N TYR A 11 25.32 3.23 -1.29
CA TYR A 11 25.91 4.57 -1.29
C TYR A 11 27.36 4.57 -1.80
N LEU A 12 28.19 3.62 -1.33
CA LEU A 12 29.57 3.48 -1.79
C LEU A 12 29.66 3.13 -3.28
N PHE A 13 28.78 2.25 -3.77
CA PHE A 13 28.71 1.89 -5.19
C PHE A 13 28.24 3.03 -6.09
N LEU A 14 27.30 3.86 -5.61
CA LEU A 14 26.75 4.99 -6.37
C LEU A 14 27.61 6.25 -6.28
N GLY A 15 28.64 6.26 -5.42
CA GLY A 15 29.51 7.43 -5.22
C GLY A 15 28.82 8.61 -4.53
N GLY A 16 27.69 8.38 -3.84
CA GLY A 16 26.88 9.42 -3.22
C GLY A 16 25.38 9.16 -3.28
N ILE A 17 24.58 10.12 -2.79
CA ILE A 17 23.13 10.14 -3.02
C ILE A 17 22.92 10.77 -4.40
N PRO A 18 22.26 10.09 -5.35
CA PRO A 18 21.97 10.68 -6.65
C PRO A 18 21.04 11.89 -6.50
N ASN A 19 21.35 12.98 -7.20
CA ASN A 19 20.50 14.16 -7.23
C ASN A 19 19.33 13.95 -8.19
N PHE A 20 18.14 13.70 -7.64
CA PHE A 20 16.90 13.62 -8.39
C PHE A 20 16.04 14.85 -8.15
N THR A 21 15.23 15.23 -9.13
CA THR A 21 14.14 16.20 -8.91
C THR A 21 13.04 15.57 -8.08
N GLU A 22 12.20 16.40 -7.43
CA GLU A 22 11.03 15.90 -6.68
C GLU A 22 10.18 14.95 -7.52
N LEU A 23 9.86 15.34 -8.77
CA LEU A 23 9.07 14.50 -9.68
C LEU A 23 9.75 13.16 -9.98
N GLN A 24 11.07 13.16 -10.22
CA GLN A 24 11.82 11.93 -10.45
C GLN A 24 11.75 11.01 -9.22
N ALA A 25 11.94 11.55 -8.01
CA ALA A 25 11.83 10.79 -6.78
C ALA A 25 10.42 10.20 -6.58
N GLN A 26 9.37 10.97 -6.88
CA GLN A 26 7.98 10.49 -6.82
C GLN A 26 7.72 9.33 -7.79
N LEU A 27 8.19 9.46 -9.04
CA LEU A 27 8.04 8.42 -10.05
C LEU A 27 8.82 7.16 -9.66
N ILE A 28 10.07 7.31 -9.23
CA ILE A 28 10.89 6.19 -8.76
C ILE A 28 10.19 5.48 -7.61
N SER A 29 9.73 6.19 -6.58
CA SER A 29 9.02 5.57 -5.45
C SER A 29 7.74 4.84 -5.91
N THR A 30 6.95 5.47 -6.78
CA THR A 30 5.69 4.90 -7.27
C THR A 30 5.93 3.63 -8.07
N PHE A 31 6.86 3.63 -9.02
CA PHE A 31 7.09 2.50 -9.92
C PHE A 31 7.95 1.39 -9.31
N THR A 32 8.83 1.70 -8.35
CA THR A 32 9.68 0.69 -7.70
C THR A 32 9.04 0.08 -6.45
N ALA A 33 8.18 0.80 -5.75
CA ALA A 33 7.55 0.32 -4.53
C ALA A 33 6.04 0.09 -4.68
N VAL A 34 5.27 1.12 -5.08
CA VAL A 34 3.80 1.10 -4.99
C VAL A 34 3.14 0.25 -6.07
N VAL A 35 3.53 0.41 -7.33
CA VAL A 35 2.99 -0.41 -8.44
C VAL A 35 3.32 -1.89 -8.25
N PRO A 36 4.58 -2.30 -7.96
CA PRO A 36 4.91 -3.71 -7.79
C PRO A 36 4.14 -4.37 -6.65
N ILE A 37 3.97 -3.69 -5.50
CA ILE A 37 3.24 -4.27 -4.37
C ILE A 37 1.74 -4.40 -4.65
N ILE A 38 1.12 -3.43 -5.34
CA ILE A 38 -0.29 -3.52 -5.77
C ILE A 38 -0.47 -4.72 -6.71
N LEU A 39 0.39 -4.88 -7.71
CA LEU A 39 0.31 -5.99 -8.67
C LEU A 39 0.54 -7.34 -7.97
N LEU A 40 1.51 -7.42 -7.06
CA LEU A 40 1.79 -8.63 -6.29
C LEU A 40 0.59 -9.06 -5.46
N PHE A 41 -0.03 -8.13 -4.72
CA PHE A 41 -1.21 -8.45 -3.92
C PHE A 41 -2.44 -8.75 -4.79
N THR A 42 -2.57 -8.11 -5.94
CA THR A 42 -3.62 -8.42 -6.93
C THR A 42 -3.46 -9.84 -7.45
N PHE A 43 -2.24 -10.25 -7.80
CA PHE A 43 -1.92 -11.61 -8.24
C PHE A 43 -2.17 -12.66 -7.15
N PHE A 44 -1.82 -12.36 -5.89
CA PHE A 44 -2.13 -13.27 -4.80
C PHE A 44 -3.61 -13.40 -4.55
N ASP A 45 -4.33 -12.28 -4.55
CA ASP A 45 -5.77 -12.24 -4.29
C ASP A 45 -6.59 -12.89 -5.42
N SER A 46 -6.15 -12.81 -6.67
CA SER A 46 -6.79 -13.51 -7.80
C SER A 46 -6.60 -15.04 -7.76
N ARG A 47 -5.66 -15.54 -6.94
CA ARG A 47 -5.43 -16.98 -6.72
C ARG A 47 -6.09 -17.46 -5.43
N LYS A 48 -5.29 -17.96 -4.48
CA LYS A 48 -5.74 -18.48 -3.18
C LYS A 48 -5.59 -17.44 -2.05
N GLY A 49 -5.43 -16.16 -2.38
CA GLY A 49 -5.06 -15.11 -1.43
C GLY A 49 -3.55 -15.08 -1.12
N SER A 50 -3.12 -14.03 -0.42
CA SER A 50 -1.75 -13.90 0.11
C SER A 50 -1.40 -15.01 1.13
N PRO A 51 -0.11 -15.31 1.40
CA PRO A 51 0.28 -16.36 2.34
C PRO A 51 -0.40 -16.28 3.72
N GLY A 52 -0.52 -15.08 4.29
CA GLY A 52 -1.22 -14.87 5.56
C GLY A 52 -2.72 -15.21 5.48
N LYS A 53 -3.39 -14.82 4.38
CA LYS A 53 -4.80 -15.18 4.14
C LYS A 53 -4.99 -16.68 4.01
N ARG A 54 -4.07 -17.38 3.32
CA ARG A 54 -4.09 -18.86 3.20
C ARG A 54 -3.97 -19.54 4.57
N LYS A 55 -3.05 -19.07 5.42
CA LYS A 55 -2.86 -19.61 6.77
C LYS A 55 -4.12 -19.46 7.64
N LEU A 56 -4.89 -18.39 7.42
CA LEU A 56 -6.13 -18.10 8.15
C LEU A 56 -7.40 -18.62 7.44
N ASN A 57 -7.25 -19.35 6.32
CA ASN A 57 -8.36 -19.80 5.48
C ASN A 57 -9.33 -18.66 5.11
N LEU A 58 -8.80 -17.49 4.77
CA LEU A 58 -9.58 -16.32 4.35
C LEU A 58 -9.71 -16.28 2.83
N LYS A 59 -10.95 -16.21 2.34
CA LYS A 59 -11.26 -16.09 0.91
C LYS A 59 -12.00 -14.78 0.65
N ILE A 60 -11.66 -14.13 -0.47
CA ILE A 60 -12.37 -12.94 -0.95
C ILE A 60 -13.46 -13.39 -1.90
N ILE A 61 -14.69 -12.93 -1.65
CA ILE A 61 -15.83 -13.12 -2.54
C ILE A 61 -16.21 -11.75 -3.10
N PHE A 62 -16.47 -11.71 -4.40
CA PHE A 62 -16.96 -10.52 -5.10
C PHE A 62 -18.38 -10.77 -5.57
N ASN A 63 -19.19 -9.71 -5.59
CA ASN A 63 -20.48 -9.75 -6.26
C ASN A 63 -20.32 -9.98 -7.78
N HIS A 64 -19.29 -9.37 -8.39
CA HIS A 64 -18.92 -9.59 -9.79
C HIS A 64 -17.45 -9.99 -9.89
N HIS A 65 -17.18 -11.12 -10.55
CA HIS A 65 -15.81 -11.60 -10.69
C HIS A 65 -15.11 -10.90 -11.86
N SER A 66 -14.16 -10.01 -11.55
CA SER A 66 -13.31 -9.36 -12.55
C SER A 66 -11.92 -9.13 -11.99
N TYR A 67 -10.89 -9.29 -12.82
CA TYR A 67 -9.52 -8.97 -12.44
C TYR A 67 -9.37 -7.50 -11.99
N LEU A 68 -10.14 -6.60 -12.61
CA LEU A 68 -10.16 -5.18 -12.25
C LEU A 68 -10.62 -4.95 -10.80
N ASN A 69 -11.52 -5.78 -10.28
CA ASN A 69 -12.01 -5.67 -8.90
C ASN A 69 -10.89 -5.98 -7.89
N TYR A 70 -10.05 -6.97 -8.17
CA TYR A 70 -8.86 -7.24 -7.35
C TYR A 70 -7.85 -6.09 -7.40
N LEU A 71 -7.65 -5.51 -8.59
CA LEU A 71 -6.72 -4.41 -8.81
C LEU A 71 -7.18 -3.15 -8.05
N LEU A 72 -8.43 -2.72 -8.26
CA LEU A 72 -9.02 -1.56 -7.59
C LEU A 72 -9.01 -1.72 -6.07
N ARG A 73 -9.33 -2.92 -5.58
CA ARG A 73 -9.28 -3.22 -4.14
C ARG A 73 -7.89 -2.98 -3.57
N ASN A 74 -6.84 -3.42 -4.28
CA ASN A 74 -5.46 -3.26 -3.82
C ASN A 74 -4.94 -1.84 -4.02
N ILE A 75 -5.31 -1.13 -5.09
CA ILE A 75 -5.01 0.30 -5.25
C ILE A 75 -5.53 1.09 -4.04
N MET A 76 -6.81 0.91 -3.69
CA MET A 76 -7.41 1.59 -2.55
C MET A 76 -6.76 1.17 -1.22
N LYS A 77 -6.42 -0.11 -1.07
CA LYS A 77 -5.72 -0.63 0.12
C LYS A 77 -4.37 0.06 0.35
N PHE A 78 -3.63 0.34 -0.73
CA PHE A 78 -2.31 0.98 -0.68
C PHE A 78 -2.35 2.50 -0.93
N LEU A 79 -3.54 3.09 -1.03
CA LEU A 79 -3.69 4.53 -1.23
C LEU A 79 -3.09 5.37 -0.10
N PRO A 80 -3.29 5.04 1.21
CA PRO A 80 -2.64 5.80 2.28
C PRO A 80 -1.12 5.79 2.13
N TRP A 81 -0.55 4.66 1.71
CA TRP A 81 0.88 4.51 1.50
C TRP A 81 1.41 5.41 0.38
N GLN A 82 0.69 5.52 -0.75
CA GLN A 82 1.07 6.44 -1.83
C GLN A 82 1.01 7.91 -1.40
N ILE A 83 -0.02 8.31 -0.64
CA ILE A 83 -0.14 9.68 -0.14
C ILE A 83 0.99 10.00 0.85
N ALA A 84 1.39 9.04 1.68
CA ALA A 84 2.53 9.17 2.57
C ALA A 84 3.84 9.42 1.80
N HIS A 85 4.09 8.67 0.72
CA HIS A 85 5.25 8.92 -0.17
C HIS A 85 5.23 10.32 -0.76
N ILE A 86 4.06 10.77 -1.23
CA ILE A 86 3.92 12.13 -1.76
C ILE A 86 4.32 13.16 -0.71
N GLY A 87 3.78 13.04 0.50
CA GLY A 87 4.06 13.95 1.61
C GLY A 87 5.54 13.95 2.03
N ILE A 88 6.13 12.77 2.27
CA ILE A 88 7.51 12.66 2.76
C ILE A 88 8.51 13.09 1.69
N ILE A 89 8.34 12.66 0.44
CA ILE A 89 9.24 13.04 -0.66
C ILE A 89 9.21 14.55 -0.82
N ARG A 90 8.01 15.14 -0.96
CA ARG A 90 7.88 16.60 -1.03
C ARG A 90 8.54 17.29 0.17
N GLY A 91 8.28 16.81 1.38
CA GLY A 91 8.84 17.38 2.61
C GLY A 91 10.37 17.42 2.62
N MET A 92 11.04 16.43 2.02
CA MET A 92 12.50 16.45 1.85
C MET A 92 12.99 17.52 0.86
N TYR A 93 12.18 17.95 -0.10
CA TYR A 93 12.51 18.98 -1.09
C TYR A 93 12.01 20.39 -0.71
N THR A 94 11.05 20.49 0.21
CA THR A 94 10.39 21.75 0.61
C THR A 94 10.58 22.09 2.09
N ASP A 95 11.48 21.40 2.80
CA ASP A 95 11.68 21.51 4.24
C ASP A 95 10.37 21.38 5.05
N PHE A 96 9.57 20.40 4.66
CA PHE A 96 8.28 20.09 5.26
C PHE A 96 7.30 21.28 5.28
N ASP A 97 7.06 21.88 4.11
CA ASP A 97 6.00 22.89 3.91
C ASP A 97 4.61 22.41 4.36
N LEU A 98 3.67 23.34 4.51
CA LEU A 98 2.30 23.02 4.94
C LEU A 98 1.66 21.90 4.11
N LEU A 99 1.89 21.89 2.79
CA LEU A 99 1.32 20.88 1.89
C LEU A 99 1.86 19.48 2.17
N SER A 100 3.17 19.32 2.33
CA SER A 100 3.80 18.03 2.65
C SER A 100 3.37 17.50 4.03
N GLN A 101 3.19 18.39 5.01
CA GLN A 101 2.64 18.03 6.32
C GLN A 101 1.18 17.57 6.21
N CYS A 102 0.35 18.30 5.46
CA CYS A 102 -1.04 17.92 5.20
C CYS A 102 -1.15 16.54 4.54
N PHE A 103 -0.34 16.24 3.53
CA PHE A 103 -0.33 14.91 2.91
C PHE A 103 0.14 13.83 3.88
N THR A 104 1.21 14.08 4.63
CA THR A 104 1.76 13.12 5.60
C THR A 104 0.73 12.79 6.69
N TYR A 105 0.17 13.81 7.36
CA TYR A 105 -0.84 13.59 8.39
C TYR A 105 -2.15 13.04 7.83
N GLY A 106 -2.59 13.52 6.66
CA GLY A 106 -3.76 12.97 5.97
C GLY A 106 -3.60 11.48 5.66
N SER A 107 -2.42 11.06 5.23
CA SER A 107 -2.10 9.65 4.97
C SER A 107 -2.19 8.79 6.23
N LEU A 108 -1.70 9.31 7.36
CA LEU A 108 -1.72 8.61 8.64
C LEU A 108 -3.14 8.46 9.17
N ILE A 109 -3.92 9.55 9.12
CA ILE A 109 -5.34 9.53 9.48
C ILE A 109 -6.09 8.52 8.62
N LEU A 110 -5.88 8.55 7.30
CA LEU A 110 -6.52 7.61 6.39
C LEU A 110 -6.13 6.16 6.71
N LEU A 111 -4.85 5.89 7.00
CA LEU A 111 -4.37 4.57 7.42
C LEU A 111 -5.07 4.11 8.70
N VAL A 112 -5.15 4.96 9.72
CA VAL A 112 -5.80 4.65 11.00
C VAL A 112 -7.28 4.36 10.80
N VAL A 113 -8.00 5.16 10.02
CA VAL A 113 -9.40 4.92 9.68
C VAL A 113 -9.57 3.58 8.97
N MET A 114 -8.71 3.28 7.99
CA MET A 114 -8.78 2.01 7.27
C MET A 114 -8.47 0.80 8.15
N LEU A 115 -7.52 0.92 9.10
CA LEU A 115 -7.22 -0.12 10.08
C LEU A 115 -8.38 -0.32 11.05
N TYR A 116 -8.95 0.78 11.56
CA TYR A 116 -10.13 0.74 12.43
C TYR A 116 -11.30 0.01 11.74
N MET A 117 -11.58 0.36 10.48
CA MET A 117 -12.60 -0.34 9.69
C MET A 117 -12.28 -1.82 9.52
N GLY A 118 -11.06 -2.17 9.13
CA GLY A 118 -10.69 -3.57 8.87
C GLY A 118 -10.65 -4.46 10.11
N LEU A 119 -10.31 -3.92 11.28
CA LEU A 119 -10.10 -4.69 12.51
C LEU A 119 -11.29 -4.67 13.46
N ILE A 120 -11.97 -3.51 13.60
CA ILE A 120 -12.93 -3.28 14.68
C ILE A 120 -14.37 -3.32 14.17
N THR A 121 -14.65 -2.91 12.92
CA THR A 121 -16.04 -2.92 12.46
C THR A 121 -16.58 -4.34 12.34
N HIS A 122 -17.82 -4.54 12.80
CA HIS A 122 -18.50 -5.85 12.83
C HIS A 122 -18.54 -6.55 11.46
N ASN A 123 -18.59 -5.76 10.38
CA ASN A 123 -18.60 -6.28 9.01
C ASN A 123 -17.21 -6.71 8.50
N LYS A 124 -16.11 -6.41 9.23
CA LYS A 124 -14.71 -6.64 8.87
C LYS A 124 -14.35 -6.20 7.45
N ARG A 125 -15.05 -5.17 6.95
CA ARG A 125 -14.90 -4.60 5.60
C ARG A 125 -14.11 -3.31 5.71
N HIS A 126 -12.99 -3.25 5.01
CA HIS A 126 -12.26 -2.00 4.85
C HIS A 126 -12.84 -1.18 3.68
N LEU A 127 -12.44 0.09 3.55
CA LEU A 127 -12.93 1.03 2.52
C LEU A 127 -12.98 0.41 1.11
N ALA A 128 -11.94 -0.34 0.71
CA ALA A 128 -11.90 -0.93 -0.62
C ALA A 128 -12.92 -2.06 -0.82
N ASP A 129 -13.33 -2.75 0.26
CA ASP A 129 -14.38 -3.78 0.18
C ASP A 129 -15.76 -3.16 -0.07
N TYR A 130 -15.99 -1.93 0.40
CA TYR A 130 -17.21 -1.17 0.10
C TYR A 130 -17.25 -0.71 -1.34
N ILE A 131 -16.18 -0.08 -1.82
CA ILE A 131 -16.10 0.47 -3.19
C ILE A 131 -16.26 -0.63 -4.24
N VAL A 132 -15.61 -1.78 -4.03
CA VAL A 132 -15.59 -2.88 -4.99
C VAL A 132 -16.72 -3.89 -4.74
N GLY A 133 -17.49 -3.75 -3.66
CA GLY A 133 -18.53 -4.70 -3.29
C GLY A 133 -17.99 -6.10 -2.98
N SER A 134 -16.83 -6.20 -2.34
CA SER A 134 -16.21 -7.48 -1.96
C SER A 134 -16.39 -7.80 -0.47
N ARG A 135 -16.27 -9.07 -0.09
CA ARG A 135 -16.30 -9.52 1.31
C ARG A 135 -15.20 -10.54 1.55
N VAL A 136 -14.59 -10.49 2.73
CA VAL A 136 -13.66 -11.51 3.20
C VAL A 136 -14.43 -12.47 4.10
N ILE A 137 -14.45 -13.75 3.74
CA ILE A 137 -15.05 -14.81 4.55
C ILE A 137 -13.98 -15.77 5.02
N GLN A 138 -14.18 -16.38 6.18
CA GLN A 138 -13.36 -17.49 6.64
C GLN A 138 -13.99 -18.79 6.13
N THR A 139 -13.25 -19.55 5.34
CA THR A 139 -13.69 -20.86 4.89
C THR A 139 -13.35 -21.86 5.99
N HIS A 140 -14.35 -22.31 6.74
CA HIS A 140 -14.22 -23.53 7.52
C HIS A 140 -14.26 -24.70 6.53
N ASN A 141 -13.12 -25.37 6.35
CA ASN A 141 -13.15 -26.70 5.75
C ASN A 141 -13.86 -27.62 6.76
N HIS A 142 -14.98 -28.20 6.34
CA HIS A 142 -15.48 -29.44 6.92
C HIS A 142 -14.52 -30.58 6.56
#